data_AF-L1NHB4-F1
#
_entry.id   AF-L1NHB4-F1
#
_cell.length_a   1.000
_cell.length_b   1.000
_cell.length_c   1.000
_cell.angle_alpha   90.00
_cell.angle_beta   90.00
_cell.angle_gamma   90.00
#
_symmetry.space_group_name_H-M   'P 1'
#
loop_
_entity.id
_entity.type
_entity.pdbx_description
1 polymer ?
#
loop_
_entity_poly.entity_id
_entity_poly.type
_entity_poly.pdbx_seq_one_letter_code
_entity_poly.pdbx_strand_id
1 'polypeptide(L)'
;YIFFKDKNYFVDHLKETFYLDKLKDFLTRECIGQCNIAATACRKNGTAADKGLKVIEPLDIAKLLRESSDCKILVTTGGLATKELRKALIRRDLIMIDEKSREYSIPSRLKVGESVRFIFKENYRDMSLYRMPSSSPAYPMKIDRKAEIYAKMFKELGMLIDKENN
;
A
#
# COMPACT_ATOMS: atom_id res chain seq x y z
N TYR A 1 10.98 -10.46 -10.02
CA TYR A 1 11.91 -10.03 -8.94
C TYR A 1 11.66 -10.73 -7.61
N ILE A 2 10.46 -10.66 -7.03
CA ILE A 2 10.22 -11.06 -5.62
C ILE A 2 9.70 -12.50 -5.50
N PHE A 3 8.39 -12.71 -5.71
CA PHE A 3 7.72 -14.00 -5.50
C PHE A 3 8.19 -15.10 -6.49
N PHE A 4 8.29 -14.75 -7.77
CA PHE A 4 8.62 -15.71 -8.84
C PHE A 4 10.06 -15.60 -9.33
N LYS A 5 10.85 -14.70 -8.75
CA LYS A 5 12.22 -14.34 -9.19
C LYS A 5 12.37 -13.97 -10.67
N ASP A 6 11.27 -13.87 -11.41
CA ASP A 6 11.20 -13.38 -12.79
C ASP A 6 10.53 -12.00 -12.82
N LYS A 7 11.09 -11.06 -13.58
CA LYS A 7 10.56 -9.70 -13.75
C LYS A 7 9.41 -9.63 -14.76
N ASN A 8 9.34 -10.59 -15.67
CA ASN A 8 8.37 -10.67 -16.75
C ASN A 8 7.24 -11.66 -16.46
N TYR A 9 7.20 -12.25 -15.26
CA TYR A 9 6.27 -13.32 -14.91
C TYR A 9 4.79 -13.00 -15.19
N PHE A 10 4.40 -11.73 -15.07
CA PHE A 10 3.03 -11.25 -15.33
C PHE A 10 2.90 -10.46 -16.64
N VAL A 11 3.97 -10.29 -17.41
CA VAL A 11 4.00 -9.43 -18.61
C VAL A 11 3.75 -10.26 -19.86
N ASP A 12 2.75 -9.86 -20.64
CA ASP A 12 2.52 -10.37 -21.99
C ASP A 12 3.23 -9.43 -22.98
N HIS A 13 4.45 -9.81 -23.35
CA HIS A 13 5.28 -9.02 -24.28
C HIS A 13 4.71 -8.98 -25.70
N LEU A 14 3.92 -9.98 -26.12
CA LEU A 14 3.36 -10.01 -27.47
C LEU A 14 2.20 -9.03 -27.60
N LYS A 15 1.40 -8.88 -26.54
CA LYS A 15 0.24 -8.00 -26.50
C LYS A 15 0.48 -6.67 -25.79
N GLU A 16 1.72 -6.39 -25.39
CA GLU A 16 2.12 -5.19 -24.63
C GLU A 16 1.23 -4.93 -23.40
N THR A 17 0.83 -6.00 -22.70
CA THR A 17 -0.10 -5.95 -21.57
C THR A 17 0.35 -6.87 -20.43
N PHE A 18 -0.51 -7.10 -19.45
CA PHE A 18 -0.29 -8.08 -18.39
C PHE A 18 -1.24 -9.27 -18.52
N TYR A 19 -0.79 -10.44 -18.07
CA TYR A 19 -1.65 -11.62 -17.89
C TYR A 19 -2.61 -11.37 -16.72
N LEU A 20 -3.76 -10.76 -17.01
CA LEU A 20 -4.72 -10.30 -16.00
C LEU A 20 -5.22 -11.43 -15.11
N ASP A 21 -5.58 -12.58 -15.68
CA ASP A 21 -6.10 -13.72 -14.90
C ASP A 21 -5.02 -14.27 -13.96
N LYS A 22 -3.78 -14.41 -14.47
CA LYS A 22 -2.62 -14.81 -13.68
C LYS A 22 -2.34 -13.84 -12.52
N LEU A 23 -2.53 -12.54 -12.74
CA LEU A 23 -2.42 -11.51 -11.69
C LEU A 23 -3.54 -11.63 -10.65
N LYS A 24 -4.80 -11.79 -11.08
CA LYS A 24 -5.95 -11.96 -10.19
C LYS A 24 -5.81 -13.21 -9.33
N ASP A 25 -5.42 -14.32 -9.92
CA ASP A 25 -5.21 -15.59 -9.21
C ASP A 25 -4.12 -15.45 -8.15
N PHE A 26 -2.99 -14.80 -8.52
CA PHE A 26 -1.92 -14.52 -7.58
C PHE A 26 -2.40 -13.65 -6.41
N LEU A 27 -3.02 -12.50 -6.70
CA LEU A 27 -3.48 -11.58 -5.66
C LEU A 27 -4.51 -12.22 -4.74
N THR A 28 -5.43 -13.03 -5.29
CA THR A 28 -6.45 -13.75 -4.53
C THR A 28 -5.81 -14.78 -3.61
N ARG A 29 -4.89 -15.60 -4.13
CA ARG A 29 -4.19 -16.62 -3.33
C ARG A 29 -3.36 -16.01 -2.20
N GLU A 30 -2.66 -14.92 -2.47
CA GLU A 30 -1.85 -14.21 -1.47
C GLU A 30 -2.68 -13.25 -0.57
N CYS A 31 -4.01 -13.21 -0.75
CA CYS A 31 -4.93 -12.34 0.00
C CYS A 31 -4.58 -10.84 -0.08
N ILE A 32 -4.17 -10.37 -1.26
CA ILE A 32 -3.78 -8.98 -1.52
C ILE A 32 -4.91 -8.24 -2.23
N GLY A 33 -5.52 -7.26 -1.55
CA GLY A 33 -6.42 -6.29 -2.16
C GLY A 33 -5.66 -5.07 -2.71
N GLN A 34 -6.18 -4.49 -3.80
CA GLN A 34 -5.69 -3.21 -4.34
C GLN A 34 -6.83 -2.22 -4.51
N CYS A 35 -6.62 -0.97 -4.09
CA CYS A 35 -7.57 0.11 -4.28
C CYS A 35 -6.86 1.46 -4.42
N ASN A 36 -7.59 2.47 -4.89
CA ASN A 36 -7.11 3.85 -4.96
C ASN A 36 -7.47 4.60 -3.68
N ILE A 37 -6.59 5.48 -3.21
CA ILE A 37 -6.86 6.32 -2.04
C ILE A 37 -7.93 7.41 -2.29
N ALA A 38 -8.19 7.72 -3.56
CA ALA A 38 -9.20 8.67 -4.00
C ALA A 38 -10.32 7.90 -4.70
N ALA A 39 -11.56 8.15 -4.28
CA ALA A 39 -12.74 7.73 -5.03
C ALA A 39 -12.81 8.51 -6.35
N THR A 40 -12.57 9.83 -6.27
CA THR A 40 -12.54 10.73 -7.43
C THR A 40 -11.29 11.60 -7.40
N ALA A 41 -10.56 11.62 -8.51
CA ALA A 41 -9.39 12.48 -8.69
C ALA A 41 -9.40 13.17 -10.06
N CYS A 42 -8.93 14.42 -10.09
CA CYS A 42 -8.75 15.17 -11.33
C CYS A 42 -7.26 15.37 -11.62
N ARG A 43 -6.87 15.13 -12.87
CA ARG A 43 -5.52 15.39 -13.38
C ARG A 43 -5.60 16.56 -14.34
N LYS A 44 -4.86 17.63 -14.07
CA LYS A 44 -4.86 18.82 -14.94
C LYS A 44 -4.07 18.65 -16.24
N ASN A 45 -3.08 17.76 -16.27
CA ASN A 45 -2.07 17.72 -17.34
C ASN A 45 -2.05 16.39 -18.13
N GLY A 46 -3.09 15.56 -18.06
CA GLY A 46 -3.19 14.30 -18.83
C GLY A 46 -2.14 13.21 -18.51
N THR A 47 -1.17 13.46 -17.64
CA THR A 47 -0.12 12.49 -17.27
C THR A 47 -0.46 11.71 -16.00
N ALA A 48 0.07 10.49 -15.89
CA ALA A 48 -0.07 9.65 -14.69
C ALA A 48 0.79 10.11 -13.48
N ALA A 49 1.49 11.25 -13.60
CA ALA A 49 2.33 11.77 -12.53
C ALA A 49 1.48 12.39 -11.40
N ASP A 50 1.97 12.28 -10.16
CA ASP A 50 1.34 12.92 -8.98
C ASP A 50 1.32 14.45 -9.11
N LYS A 51 2.23 15.03 -9.92
CA LYS A 51 2.35 16.46 -10.18
C LYS A 51 1.12 16.95 -10.97
N GLY A 52 0.15 17.53 -10.26
CA GLY A 52 -1.09 18.04 -10.82
C GLY A 52 -2.33 17.17 -10.58
N LEU A 53 -2.20 16.11 -9.77
CA LEU A 53 -3.33 15.31 -9.30
C LEU A 53 -3.99 15.99 -8.09
N LYS A 54 -5.30 16.26 -8.19
CA LYS A 54 -6.13 16.75 -7.09
C LYS A 54 -7.13 15.67 -6.71
N VAL A 55 -7.08 15.23 -5.45
CA VAL A 55 -8.14 14.41 -4.87
C VAL A 55 -9.37 15.28 -4.68
N ILE A 56 -10.46 14.92 -5.34
CA ILE A 56 -11.76 15.59 -5.21
C ILE A 56 -12.52 14.91 -4.07
N GLU A 57 -12.58 13.58 -4.11
CA GLU A 57 -13.26 12.77 -3.10
C GLU A 57 -12.30 11.68 -2.58
N PRO A 58 -11.98 11.67 -1.28
CA PRO A 58 -11.18 10.60 -0.70
C PRO A 58 -11.99 9.31 -0.65
N LEU A 59 -11.30 8.17 -0.71
CA LEU A 59 -11.93 6.87 -0.46
C LEU A 59 -12.45 6.80 0.99
N ASP A 60 -13.62 6.20 1.20
CA ASP A 60 -14.12 5.89 2.53
C ASP A 60 -13.35 4.70 3.14
N ILE A 61 -12.18 5.00 3.68
CA ILE A 61 -11.29 4.00 4.30
C ILE A 61 -11.96 3.30 5.49
N ALA A 62 -12.81 4.01 6.24
CA ALA A 62 -13.52 3.41 7.37
C ALA A 62 -14.47 2.32 6.90
N LYS A 63 -15.29 2.62 5.87
CA LYS A 63 -16.18 1.64 5.24
C LYS A 63 -15.41 0.45 4.68
N LEU A 64 -14.33 0.69 3.93
CA LEU A 64 -13.47 -0.38 3.40
C LEU A 64 -12.97 -1.30 4.52
N LEU A 65 -12.46 -0.71 5.61
CA LEU A 65 -11.91 -1.45 6.74
C LEU A 65 -12.98 -2.19 7.56
N ARG A 66 -14.22 -1.72 7.58
CA ARG A 66 -15.37 -2.45 8.15
C ARG A 66 -15.76 -3.65 7.29
N GLU A 67 -15.84 -3.46 5.97
CA GLU A 67 -16.20 -4.51 5.02
C GLU A 67 -15.09 -5.58 4.88
N SER A 68 -13.84 -5.20 5.14
CA SER A 68 -12.67 -6.09 5.15
C SER A 68 -12.20 -6.34 6.58
N SER A 69 -12.98 -7.09 7.37
CA SER A 69 -12.71 -7.38 8.79
C SER A 69 -11.36 -8.07 9.04
N ASP A 70 -10.86 -8.83 8.07
CA ASP A 70 -9.59 -9.54 8.17
C ASP A 70 -8.37 -8.70 7.74
N CYS A 71 -8.59 -7.51 7.19
CA CYS A 71 -7.51 -6.62 6.78
C CYS A 71 -6.81 -6.01 7.99
N LYS A 72 -5.56 -6.43 8.24
CA LYS A 72 -4.70 -5.92 9.32
C LYS A 72 -3.54 -5.07 8.81
N ILE A 73 -3.32 -5.02 7.49
CA ILE A 73 -2.15 -4.39 6.89
C ILE A 73 -2.61 -3.45 5.78
N LEU A 74 -2.21 -2.18 5.89
CA LEU A 74 -2.35 -1.19 4.84
C LEU A 74 -0.99 -0.90 4.23
N VAL A 75 -0.93 -0.84 2.90
CA VAL A 75 0.28 -0.48 2.17
C VAL A 75 -0.04 0.72 1.29
N THR A 76 0.76 1.78 1.42
CA THR A 76 0.65 2.96 0.56
C THR A 76 1.84 3.04 -0.38
N THR A 77 1.59 3.28 -1.66
CA THR A 77 2.64 3.37 -2.68
C THR A 77 2.89 4.83 -3.06
N GLY A 78 3.93 5.43 -2.48
CA GLY A 78 4.29 6.83 -2.73
C GLY A 78 3.77 7.82 -1.67
N GLY A 79 4.28 9.06 -1.76
CA GLY A 79 4.06 10.08 -0.73
C GLY A 79 2.63 10.63 -0.71
N LEU A 80 2.01 10.81 -1.88
CA LEU A 80 0.65 11.34 -1.97
C LEU A 80 -0.38 10.38 -1.35
N ALA A 81 -0.30 9.09 -1.69
CA ALA A 81 -1.16 8.06 -1.12
C ALA A 81 -1.04 8.00 0.41
N THR A 82 0.20 8.03 0.92
CA THR A 82 0.45 8.07 2.37
C THR A 82 -0.18 9.31 3.02
N LYS A 83 -0.01 10.48 2.41
CA LYS A 83 -0.54 11.75 2.92
C LYS A 83 -2.06 11.75 2.98
N GLU A 84 -2.73 11.28 1.93
CA GLU A 84 -4.20 11.27 1.87
C GLU A 84 -4.80 10.23 2.81
N LEU A 85 -4.19 9.04 2.94
CA LEU A 85 -4.60 8.04 3.92
C LEU A 85 -4.50 8.58 5.35
N ARG A 86 -3.36 9.21 5.69
CA ARG A 86 -3.18 9.84 7.02
C ARG A 86 -4.27 10.87 7.30
N LYS A 87 -4.59 11.74 6.34
CA LYS A 87 -5.67 12.72 6.49
C LYS A 87 -7.03 12.05 6.70
N ALA A 88 -7.34 10.98 5.95
CA ALA A 88 -8.60 10.27 6.06
C ALA A 88 -8.76 9.62 7.46
N LEU A 89 -7.69 9.00 7.96
CA LEU A 89 -7.66 8.37 9.28
C LEU A 89 -7.77 9.38 10.43
N ILE A 90 -7.05 10.51 10.34
CA ILE A 90 -7.07 11.55 11.38
C ILE A 90 -8.40 12.31 11.41
N ARG A 91 -8.94 12.72 10.25
CA ARG A 91 -10.18 13.52 10.19
C ARG A 91 -11.39 12.84 10.82
N ARG A 92 -11.39 11.52 10.84
CA ARG A 92 -12.49 10.70 11.39
C ARG A 92 -12.16 10.13 12.77
N ASP A 93 -11.05 10.54 13.37
CA ASP A 93 -10.56 10.01 14.65
C ASP A 93 -10.56 8.47 14.71
N LEU A 94 -10.00 7.82 13.68
CA LEU A 94 -10.09 6.37 13.51
C LEU A 94 -8.92 5.60 14.11
N ILE A 95 -7.90 6.28 14.61
CA ILE A 95 -6.63 5.65 14.99
C ILE A 95 -6.21 5.96 16.42
N MET A 96 -5.56 4.99 17.03
CA MET A 96 -4.86 5.11 18.31
C MET A 96 -3.51 4.40 18.15
N ILE A 97 -2.39 5.08 18.35
CA ILE A 97 -1.06 4.47 18.22
C ILE A 97 -0.60 3.96 19.57
N ASP A 98 -0.74 4.80 20.59
CA ASP A 98 -0.38 4.46 21.96
C ASP A 98 -1.32 5.20 22.92
N GLU A 99 -2.06 4.41 23.70
CA GLU A 99 -2.98 4.88 24.71
C GLU A 99 -2.25 5.67 25.82
N LYS A 100 -1.01 5.30 26.14
CA LYS A 100 -0.22 5.91 27.23
C LYS A 100 0.38 7.25 26.83
N SER A 101 0.98 7.34 25.64
CA SER A 101 1.53 8.62 25.14
C SER A 101 0.48 9.53 24.52
N ARG A 102 -0.79 9.09 24.43
CA ARG A 102 -1.89 9.82 23.78
C ARG A 102 -1.54 10.19 22.33
N GLU A 103 -0.77 9.34 21.65
CA GLU A 103 -0.42 9.53 20.24
C GLU A 103 -1.53 8.95 19.36
N TYR A 104 -2.28 9.85 18.70
CA TYR A 104 -3.42 9.52 17.83
C TYR A 104 -3.16 9.85 16.36
N SER A 105 -1.89 9.97 15.96
CA SER A 105 -1.57 10.39 14.60
C SER A 105 -0.39 9.61 14.04
N ILE A 106 -0.56 9.04 12.84
CA ILE A 106 0.55 8.44 12.09
C ILE A 106 1.66 9.49 11.94
N PRO A 107 2.93 9.17 12.28
CA PRO A 107 4.03 10.12 12.21
C PRO A 107 4.16 10.75 10.82
N SER A 108 4.28 12.09 10.79
CA SER A 108 4.48 12.83 9.53
C SER A 108 5.81 12.48 8.84
N ARG A 109 6.76 11.92 9.60
CA ARG A 109 8.10 11.55 9.15
C ARG A 109 8.26 10.08 8.76
N LEU A 110 7.18 9.27 8.73
CA LEU A 110 7.26 7.85 8.32
C LEU A 110 8.00 7.74 6.99
N LYS A 111 9.18 7.13 6.95
CA LYS A 111 10.03 7.11 5.74
C LYS A 111 9.61 6.02 4.78
N VAL A 112 10.11 6.10 3.55
CA VAL A 112 9.91 5.04 2.56
C VAL A 112 10.61 3.77 3.04
N GLY A 113 9.89 2.66 3.06
CA GLY A 113 10.37 1.37 3.59
C GLY A 113 10.02 1.13 5.06
N GLU A 114 9.44 2.11 5.76
CA GLU A 114 9.07 1.97 7.18
C GLU A 114 7.57 1.66 7.34
N SER A 115 7.22 1.20 8.54
CA SER A 115 5.85 0.96 8.97
C SER A 115 5.57 1.58 10.34
N VAL A 116 4.28 1.72 10.64
CA VAL A 116 3.78 2.10 11.96
C VAL A 116 2.61 1.21 12.34
N ARG A 117 2.55 0.80 13.61
CA ARG A 117 1.40 0.08 14.16
C ARG A 117 0.38 1.07 14.72
N PHE A 118 -0.89 0.74 14.60
CA PHE A 118 -1.99 1.50 15.18
C PHE A 118 -3.19 0.59 15.41
N ILE A 119 -4.08 1.00 16.30
CA ILE A 119 -5.36 0.38 16.56
C ILE A 119 -6.42 1.13 15.76
N PHE A 120 -7.24 0.40 15.00
CA PHE A 120 -8.43 0.93 14.35
C PHE A 120 -9.55 1.04 15.38
N LYS A 121 -9.89 2.27 15.78
CA LYS A 121 -10.75 2.57 16.93
C LYS A 121 -12.17 2.00 16.83
N GLU A 122 -12.73 1.83 15.64
CA GLU A 122 -14.12 1.36 15.49
C GLU A 122 -14.34 -0.06 16.04
N ASN A 123 -13.32 -0.91 16.03
CA ASN A 123 -13.41 -2.30 16.50
C ASN A 123 -12.16 -2.78 17.25
N TYR A 124 -11.29 -1.86 17.68
CA TYR A 124 -10.05 -2.13 18.39
C TYR A 124 -9.09 -3.12 17.68
N ARG A 125 -9.17 -3.20 16.36
CA ARG A 125 -8.30 -4.09 15.57
C ARG A 125 -6.89 -3.54 15.45
N ASP A 126 -5.89 -4.36 15.79
CA ASP A 126 -4.49 -4.06 15.52
C ASP A 126 -4.20 -4.02 14.02
N MET A 127 -3.53 -2.95 13.61
CA MET A 127 -3.20 -2.69 12.22
C MET A 127 -1.76 -2.21 12.05
N SER A 128 -1.21 -2.42 10.86
CA SER A 128 0.06 -1.84 10.42
C SER A 128 -0.12 -1.04 9.15
N LEU A 129 0.49 0.15 9.07
CA LEU A 129 0.59 0.94 7.84
C LEU A 129 2.05 0.97 7.36
N TYR A 130 2.28 0.50 6.13
CA TYR A 130 3.55 0.55 5.43
C TYR A 130 3.58 1.70 4.40
N ARG A 131 4.68 2.45 4.36
CA ARG A 131 4.94 3.47 3.31
C ARG A 131 5.97 2.94 2.31
N MET A 132 5.51 2.51 1.15
CA MET A 132 6.36 1.94 0.10
C MET A 132 6.71 2.96 -1.00
N PRO A 133 7.83 2.77 -1.74
CA PRO A 133 8.10 3.59 -2.91
C PRO A 133 7.00 3.40 -3.95
N SER A 134 6.70 4.45 -4.72
CA SER A 134 5.71 4.33 -5.80
C SER A 134 6.16 3.29 -6.82
N SER A 135 5.21 2.46 -7.27
CA SER A 135 5.43 1.46 -8.32
C SER A 135 5.58 2.08 -9.73
N SER A 136 5.26 3.37 -9.88
CA SER A 136 5.40 4.10 -11.15
C SER A 136 6.84 4.10 -11.66
N PRO A 137 7.07 3.92 -12.97
CA PRO A 137 8.38 4.12 -13.60
C PRO A 137 8.94 5.53 -13.38
N ALA A 138 8.09 6.54 -13.26
CA ALA A 138 8.50 7.94 -13.06
C ALA A 138 9.05 8.23 -11.66
N TYR A 139 8.87 7.32 -10.69
CA TYR A 139 9.42 7.51 -9.36
C TYR A 139 10.96 7.34 -9.39
N PRO A 140 11.75 8.30 -8.87
CA PRO A 140 13.20 8.40 -9.05
C PRO A 140 13.97 7.39 -8.19
N MET A 141 13.76 6.10 -8.47
CA MET A 141 14.42 4.98 -7.83
C MET A 141 14.45 3.80 -8.81
N LYS A 142 15.62 3.17 -8.95
CA LYS A 142 15.79 1.98 -9.79
C LYS A 142 14.82 0.87 -9.37
N ILE A 143 14.33 0.10 -10.34
CA ILE A 143 13.35 -0.97 -10.09
C ILE A 143 13.89 -2.04 -9.14
N ASP A 144 15.19 -2.36 -9.22
CA ASP A 144 15.82 -3.34 -8.32
C ASP A 144 15.79 -2.85 -6.87
N ARG A 145 16.10 -1.56 -6.64
CA ARG A 145 16.03 -0.96 -5.31
C ARG A 145 14.60 -0.87 -4.78
N LYS A 146 13.60 -0.61 -5.65
CA LYS A 146 12.19 -0.72 -5.26
C LYS A 146 11.89 -2.15 -4.81
N ALA A 147 12.28 -3.15 -5.61
CA ALA A 147 12.02 -4.55 -5.33
C ALA A 147 12.63 -5.01 -4.00
N GLU A 148 13.84 -4.57 -3.65
CA GLU A 148 14.46 -4.84 -2.33
C GLU A 148 13.61 -4.32 -1.17
N ILE A 149 13.09 -3.10 -1.26
CA ILE A 149 12.25 -2.49 -0.21
C ILE A 149 10.93 -3.27 -0.06
N TYR A 150 10.28 -3.60 -1.18
CA TYR A 150 9.06 -4.42 -1.15
C TYR A 150 9.34 -5.83 -0.62
N ALA A 151 10.48 -6.44 -0.99
CA ALA A 151 10.84 -7.78 -0.53
C ALA A 151 11.02 -7.82 0.99
N LYS A 152 11.63 -6.79 1.58
CA LYS A 152 11.74 -6.66 3.04
C LYS A 152 10.35 -6.65 3.69
N MET A 153 9.43 -5.83 3.19
CA MET A 153 8.04 -5.79 3.68
C MET A 153 7.37 -7.16 3.57
N PHE A 154 7.38 -7.80 2.40
CA PHE A 154 6.73 -9.09 2.23
C PHE A 154 7.35 -10.19 3.12
N LYS A 155 8.65 -10.13 3.40
CA LYS A 155 9.32 -11.03 4.36
C LYS A 155 8.87 -10.77 5.80
N GLU A 156 8.82 -9.51 6.23
CA GLU A 156 8.29 -9.14 7.57
C GLU A 156 6.83 -9.58 7.77
N LEU A 157 6.04 -9.58 6.69
CA LEU A 157 4.64 -10.03 6.69
C LEU A 157 4.49 -11.56 6.58
N GLY A 158 5.59 -12.32 6.49
CA GLY A 158 5.56 -13.78 6.34
C GLY A 158 5.06 -14.27 4.98
N MET A 159 4.98 -13.37 3.97
CA MET A 159 4.51 -13.70 2.62
C MET A 159 5.60 -14.29 1.72
N LEU A 160 6.85 -14.21 2.16
CA LEU A 160 7.97 -14.88 1.50
C LEU A 160 8.46 -15.99 2.43
N ILE A 161 8.35 -17.24 1.96
CA ILE A 161 8.97 -18.38 2.64
C ILE A 161 10.46 -18.30 2.35
N ASP A 162 11.28 -18.08 3.39
CA ASP A 162 12.70 -18.36 3.28
C ASP A 162 12.85 -19.88 3.12
N LYS A 163 13.32 -20.34 1.95
CA LYS A 163 13.72 -21.74 1.74
C LYS A 163 15.07 -22.06 2.42
N GLU A 164 15.33 -21.48 3.59
CA GLU A 164 16.49 -21.79 4.43
C GLU A 164 15.96 -22.27 5.76
N ASN A 165 15.56 -23.55 5.80
CA ASN A 165 15.47 -24.46 6.94
C ASN A 165 14.62 -25.66 6.50
N ASN A 166 15.22 -26.50 5.66
CA ASN A 166 14.77 -27.87 5.45
C ASN A 166 15.99 -28.77 5.64
#